data_AF-A0A931PS98-F1
#
_entry.id   AF-A0A931PS98-F1
#
_cell.length_a   1.000
_cell.length_b   1.000
_cell.length_c   1.000
_cell.angle_alpha   90.00
_cell.angle_beta   90.00
_cell.angle_gamma   90.00
#
_symmetry.space_group_name_H-M   'P 1'
#
loop_
_entity.id
_entity.type
_entity.pdbx_description
1 polymer ?
#
loop_
_entity_poly.entity_id
_entity_poly.type
_entity_poly.pdbx_seq_one_letter_code
_entity_poly.pdbx_strand_id
1 'polypeptide(L)'
;MAGVILIIPYGLDFFLKAKNKFPSRGWWGVYKDGKLHCPEHGPVGLAQWVMKLTGGISERRLVLTLMGIEALAGLIAILLFAR
;
A
#
# COMPACT_ATOMS: atom_id res chain seq x y z
N MET A 1 11.02 20.12 -3.51
CA MET A 1 9.64 19.63 -3.72
C MET A 1 9.56 18.15 -4.09
N ALA A 2 10.58 17.55 -4.73
CA ALA A 2 10.62 16.11 -5.03
C ALA A 2 10.31 15.18 -3.84
N GLY A 3 10.77 15.54 -2.63
CA GLY A 3 10.48 14.78 -1.41
C GLY A 3 8.97 14.65 -1.08
N VAL A 4 8.15 15.64 -1.46
CA VAL A 4 6.70 15.56 -1.25
C VAL A 4 6.10 14.47 -2.12
N ILE A 5 6.55 14.35 -3.38
CA ILE A 5 6.06 13.35 -4.33
C ILE A 5 6.40 11.93 -3.85
N LEU A 6 7.62 11.75 -3.34
CA LEU A 6 8.07 10.48 -2.78
C LEU A 6 7.29 10.07 -1.52
N ILE A 7 6.80 11.03 -0.74
CA ILE A 7 6.02 10.76 0.48
C ILE A 7 4.56 10.42 0.17
N ILE A 8 4.04 10.71 -1.02
CA ILE A 8 2.63 10.45 -1.40
C ILE A 8 2.16 9.01 -1.05
N PRO A 9 2.83 7.92 -1.46
CA PRO A 9 2.37 6.57 -1.12
C PRO A 9 2.28 6.35 0.39
N TYR A 10 3.25 6.86 1.16
CA TYR A 10 3.23 6.81 2.63
C TYR A 10 2.10 7.67 3.22
N GLY A 11 1.88 8.86 2.67
CA GLY A 11 0.80 9.77 3.09
C GLY A 11 -0.58 9.19 2.82
N LEU A 12 -0.77 8.51 1.69
CA LEU A 12 -2.01 7.80 1.37
C LEU A 12 -2.25 6.63 2.33
N ASP A 13 -1.22 5.82 2.62
CA ASP A 13 -1.33 4.74 3.61
C ASP A 13 -1.66 5.29 5.01
N PHE A 14 -1.01 6.38 5.40
CA PHE A 14 -1.28 7.06 6.67
C PHE A 14 -2.70 7.60 6.75
N PHE A 15 -3.21 8.25 5.70
CA PHE A 15 -4.58 8.78 5.69
C PHE A 15 -5.62 7.66 5.75
N LEU A 16 -5.39 6.55 5.04
CA LEU A 16 -6.24 5.35 5.11
C LEU A 16 -6.24 4.76 6.53
N LYS A 17 -5.07 4.68 7.18
CA LYS A 17 -4.97 4.21 8.56
C LYS A 17 -5.63 5.17 9.55
N ALA A 18 -5.47 6.48 9.37
CA ALA A 18 -6.06 7.50 10.21
C ALA A 18 -7.59 7.47 10.14
N LYS A 19 -8.16 7.34 8.93
CA LYS A 19 -9.61 7.18 8.73
C LYS A 19 -10.16 5.94 9.44
N ASN A 20 -9.36 4.87 9.50
CA ASN A 20 -9.71 3.63 10.19
C ASN A 20 -9.27 3.59 11.67
N LYS A 21 -8.95 4.75 12.28
CA LYS A 21 -8.56 4.91 13.69
C LYS A 21 -7.29 4.14 14.10
N PHE A 22 -6.33 4.00 13.19
CA PHE A 22 -5.07 3.28 13.42
C PHE A 22 -5.27 1.91 14.08
N PRO A 23 -5.85 0.95 13.34
CA PRO A 23 -6.14 -0.36 13.90
C PRO A 23 -4.85 -1.05 14.33
N SER A 24 -4.76 -1.36 15.62
CA SER A 24 -3.59 -2.01 16.22
C SER A 24 -3.51 -3.51 15.95
N ARG A 25 -4.58 -4.10 15.40
CA ARG A 25 -4.70 -5.54 15.10
C ARG A 25 -5.30 -5.75 13.72
N GLY A 26 -4.93 -6.86 13.07
CA GLY A 26 -5.51 -7.27 11.79
C GLY A 26 -5.04 -6.46 10.57
N TRP A 27 -4.12 -5.50 10.75
CA TRP A 27 -3.54 -4.70 9.67
C TRP A 27 -2.70 -5.54 8.69
N TRP A 28 -2.17 -6.67 9.13
CA TRP A 28 -1.36 -7.59 8.33
C TRP A 28 -2.16 -8.47 7.34
N GLY A 29 -3.50 -8.46 7.42
CA GLY A 29 -4.35 -9.31 6.59
C GLY A 29 -4.56 -10.72 7.16
N VAL A 30 -5.28 -11.56 6.43
CA VAL A 30 -5.52 -12.97 6.78
C VAL A 30 -4.71 -13.86 5.85
N TYR A 31 -3.80 -14.65 6.40
CA TYR A 31 -3.05 -15.62 5.62
C TYR A 31 -3.88 -16.89 5.42
N LYS A 32 -4.09 -17.27 4.16
CA LYS A 32 -4.81 -18.48 3.77
C LYS A 32 -4.16 -19.08 2.54
N ASP A 33 -3.78 -20.36 2.63
CA ASP A 33 -3.28 -21.17 1.50
C ASP A 33 -2.16 -20.48 0.67
N GLY A 34 -1.19 -19.85 1.34
CA GLY A 34 -0.07 -19.18 0.66
C GLY A 34 -0.34 -17.74 0.19
N LYS A 35 -1.52 -17.19 0.47
CA LYS A 35 -1.92 -15.84 0.07
C LYS A 35 -2.41 -15.02 1.26
N LEU A 36 -2.17 -13.70 1.17
CA LEU A 36 -2.70 -12.70 2.09
C LEU A 36 -3.99 -12.13 1.53
N HIS A 37 -5.04 -12.20 2.33
CA HIS A 37 -6.38 -11.71 2.03
C HIS A 37 -6.71 -10.49 2.89
N CYS A 38 -7.58 -9.63 2.35
CA CYS A 38 -8.12 -8.51 3.10
C CYS A 38 -8.95 -9.05 4.29
N PRO A 39 -8.80 -8.50 5.50
CA PRO A 39 -9.65 -8.89 6.63
C PRO A 39 -11.13 -8.57 6.40
N GLU A 40 -12.01 -9.27 7.10
CA GLU A 40 -13.47 -9.05 7.02
C GLU A 40 -13.92 -7.67 7.48
N HIS A 41 -13.20 -7.05 8.41
CA HIS A 41 -13.48 -5.67 8.88
C HIS A 41 -13.14 -4.60 7.82
N GLY A 42 -12.64 -5.00 6.65
CA GLY A 42 -12.36 -4.11 5.52
C GLY A 42 -10.91 -3.62 5.46
N PRO A 43 -10.54 -2.95 4.35
CA PRO A 43 -9.17 -2.53 4.10
C PRO A 43 -8.81 -1.25 4.87
N VAL A 44 -7.80 -1.35 5.72
CA VAL A 44 -7.35 -0.27 6.61
C VAL A 44 -6.12 0.49 6.14
N GLY A 45 -5.44 -0.03 5.11
CA GLY A 45 -4.24 0.56 4.51
C GLY A 45 -4.06 0.13 3.06
N LEU A 46 -3.06 0.70 2.38
CA LEU A 46 -2.81 0.44 0.96
C LEU A 46 -2.56 -1.04 0.67
N ALA A 47 -1.81 -1.72 1.53
CA ALA A 47 -1.54 -3.15 1.40
C ALA A 47 -2.82 -3.98 1.38
N GLN A 48 -3.78 -3.66 2.27
CA GLN A 48 -5.05 -4.38 2.34
C GLN A 48 -5.99 -4.03 1.18
N TRP A 49 -5.92 -2.81 0.67
CA TRP A 49 -6.59 -2.44 -0.57
C TRP A 49 -6.07 -3.28 -1.74
N VAL A 50 -4.76 -3.45 -1.86
CA VAL A 50 -4.16 -4.34 -2.87
C VAL A 50 -4.62 -5.79 -2.67
N MET A 51 -4.64 -6.30 -1.43
CA MET A 51 -5.17 -7.64 -1.13
C MET A 51 -6.65 -7.79 -1.52
N LYS A 52 -7.47 -6.76 -1.28
CA LYS A 52 -8.91 -6.75 -1.61
C LYS A 52 -9.13 -6.75 -3.12
N LEU A 53 -8.40 -5.89 -3.85
CA LEU A 53 -8.51 -5.78 -5.31
C LEU A 53 -8.05 -7.06 -6.03
N THR A 54 -7.07 -7.76 -5.47
CA THR A 54 -6.51 -8.98 -6.05
C THR A 54 -7.22 -10.26 -5.62
N GLY A 55 -8.16 -10.17 -4.67
CA GLY A 55 -8.86 -11.34 -4.11
C GLY A 55 -7.95 -12.30 -3.33
N GLY A 56 -6.74 -11.86 -2.96
CA GLY A 56 -5.72 -12.69 -2.32
C GLY A 56 -4.39 -12.67 -3.08
N ILE A 57 -3.32 -12.25 -2.42
CA ILE A 57 -2.00 -12.07 -3.02
C ILE A 57 -0.89 -12.65 -2.14
N SER A 58 0.09 -13.35 -2.72
CA SER A 58 1.26 -13.81 -1.96
C SER A 58 2.05 -12.61 -1.44
N GLU A 59 2.66 -12.71 -0.26
CA GLU A 59 3.46 -11.65 0.35
C GLU A 59 4.52 -11.07 -0.60
N ARG A 60 5.27 -11.91 -1.31
CA ARG A 60 6.27 -11.46 -2.30
C ARG A 60 5.66 -10.56 -3.39
N ARG A 61 4.51 -10.96 -3.94
CA ARG A 61 3.81 -10.17 -4.97
C ARG A 61 3.24 -8.88 -4.39
N LEU A 62 2.74 -8.91 -3.16
CA LEU A 62 2.26 -7.72 -2.46
C LEU A 62 3.38 -6.69 -2.31
N VAL A 63 4.53 -7.12 -1.81
CA VAL A 63 5.71 -6.25 -1.64
C VAL A 63 6.18 -5.71 -2.99
N LEU A 64 6.24 -6.55 -4.03
CA LEU A 64 6.59 -6.10 -5.39
C LEU A 64 5.61 -5.05 -5.93
N THR A 65 4.31 -5.22 -5.69
CA THR A 65 3.30 -4.23 -6.10
C THR A 65 3.51 -2.90 -5.37
N LEU A 66 3.77 -2.91 -4.07
CA LEU A 66 4.02 -1.69 -3.30
C LEU A 66 5.31 -1.00 -3.74
N MET A 67 6.40 -1.74 -3.93
CA MET A 67 7.64 -1.19 -4.49
C MET A 67 7.43 -0.64 -5.90
N GLY A 68 6.57 -1.25 -6.71
CA GLY A 68 6.19 -0.73 -8.03
C GLY A 68 5.47 0.62 -7.95
N ILE A 69 4.55 0.79 -6.99
CA ILE A 69 3.87 2.07 -6.75
C ILE A 69 4.88 3.15 -6.33
N GLU A 70 5.83 2.82 -5.44
CA GLU A 70 6.89 3.74 -5.02
C GLU A 70 7.84 4.10 -6.18
N ALA A 71 8.22 3.11 -6.99
CA ALA A 71 9.07 3.33 -8.16
C ALA A 71 8.40 4.25 -9.19
N LEU A 72 7.07 4.13 -9.39
CA LEU A 72 6.31 5.05 -10.24
C LEU A 72 6.29 6.47 -9.67
N ALA A 73 6.07 6.63 -8.37
CA ALA A 73 6.14 7.94 -7.72
C ALA A 73 7.55 8.56 -7.85
N GLY A 74 8.60 7.76 -7.68
CA GLY A 74 9.99 8.17 -7.89
C GLY A 74 10.28 8.57 -9.33
N LEU A 75 9.80 7.79 -10.30
CA LEU A 75 9.93 8.11 -11.72
C LEU A 75 9.24 9.44 -12.07
N ILE A 76 8.02 9.66 -11.57
CA ILE A 76 7.29 10.92 -11.76
C ILE A 76 8.09 12.09 -11.16
N ALA A 77 8.67 11.91 -9.96
CA ALA A 77 9.50 12.93 -9.35
C ALA A 77 10.73 13.24 -10.22
N ILE A 78 11.42 12.23 -10.76
CA ILE A 78 12.55 12.45 -11.66
C ILE A 78 12.09 13.21 -12.91
N LEU A 79 11.01 12.80 -13.57
CA LEU A 79 10.53 13.45 -14.79
C LEU A 79 10.14 14.92 -14.58
N LEU A 80 9.66 15.27 -13.39
CA LEU A 80 9.28 16.64 -13.04
C LEU A 80 10.46 17.53 -12.64
N PHE A 81 11.52 16.95 -12.04
CA PHE A 81 12.67 17.70 -11.51
C PHE A 81 13.97 17.55 -12.32
N ALA A 82 14.03 16.62 -13.28
CA ALA A 82 15.14 16.49 -14.23
C ALA A 82 14.99 17.43 -15.44
N ARG A 83 13.96 18.28 -15.43
CA ARG A 83 13.67 19.32 -16.42
C ARG A 83 13.98 20.67 -15.82
#